data_AF-A0A0B7BXH0-F1
#
_entry.id   AF-A0A0B7BXH0-F1
#
_cell.length_a   1.000
_cell.length_b   1.000
_cell.length_c   1.000
_cell.angle_alpha   90.00
_cell.angle_beta   90.00
_cell.angle_gamma   90.00
#
_symmetry.space_group_name_H-M   'P 1'
#
loop_
_entity.id
_entity.type
_entity.pdbx_description
1 polymer ?
#
loop_
_entity_poly.entity_id
_entity_poly.type
_entity_poly.pdbx_seq_one_letter_code
_entity_poly.pdbx_strand_id
1 'polypeptide(L)'
;RGSCHPTSGRCNCASGWQGAACEKPCDAGYFGPNCESKCNCHNSTSCDRIKGKCICQAGYRGRGCDKFCLKGFFGKGCQEICPCKNDALCEPVTGKCTCQ
;
A
#
# COMPACT_ATOMS: atom_id res chain seq x y z
N ARG A 1 -21.45 -7.12 -6.86
CA ARG A 1 -20.53 -7.36 -5.71
C ARG A 1 -20.95 -6.44 -4.56
N GLY A 2 -21.97 -6.84 -3.81
CA GLY A 2 -22.64 -5.97 -2.83
C GLY A 2 -24.14 -6.23 -2.79
N SER A 3 -24.83 -5.58 -1.85
CA SER A 3 -26.27 -5.72 -1.64
C SER A 3 -26.97 -4.38 -1.91
N CYS A 4 -27.98 -4.39 -2.77
CA CYS A 4 -28.73 -3.19 -3.12
C CYS A 4 -30.08 -3.16 -2.42
N HIS A 5 -30.43 -1.99 -1.89
CA HIS A 5 -31.71 -1.80 -1.23
C HIS A 5 -32.81 -1.62 -2.29
N PRO A 6 -33.86 -2.46 -2.29
CA PRO A 6 -34.80 -2.57 -3.41
C PRO A 6 -35.67 -1.32 -3.61
N THR A 7 -35.92 -0.55 -2.55
CA THR A 7 -36.79 0.64 -2.58
C THR A 7 -36.06 1.97 -2.72
N SER A 8 -34.80 2.07 -2.30
CA SER A 8 -34.03 3.32 -2.40
C SER A 8 -33.05 3.34 -3.55
N GLY A 9 -32.81 2.19 -4.19
CA GLY A 9 -31.81 2.03 -5.25
C GLY A 9 -30.36 2.15 -4.76
N ARG A 10 -30.13 2.34 -3.46
CA ARG A 10 -28.80 2.52 -2.89
C ARG A 10 -28.12 1.16 -2.70
N CYS A 11 -26.90 1.03 -3.23
CA CYS A 11 -26.13 -0.21 -3.12
C CYS A 11 -25.03 -0.08 -2.06
N ASN A 12 -24.90 -1.12 -1.24
CA ASN A 12 -23.79 -1.33 -0.33
C ASN A 12 -22.79 -2.26 -1.00
N CYS A 13 -21.72 -1.68 -1.53
CA CYS A 13 -20.69 -2.38 -2.26
C CYS A 13 -19.71 -3.10 -1.34
N ALA A 14 -19.27 -4.27 -1.79
CA ALA A 14 -18.20 -4.99 -1.11
C ALA A 14 -16.89 -4.18 -1.13
N SER A 15 -15.97 -4.48 -0.21
CA SER A 15 -14.71 -3.75 -0.12
C SER A 15 -13.91 -3.80 -1.42
N GLY A 16 -13.44 -2.63 -1.87
CA GLY A 16 -12.73 -2.49 -3.15
C GLY A 16 -13.63 -2.17 -4.34
N TRP A 17 -14.93 -1.96 -4.13
CA TRP A 17 -15.92 -1.68 -5.18
C TRP A 17 -16.79 -0.46 -4.84
N GLN A 18 -17.18 0.25 -5.90
CA GLN A 18 -18.03 1.43 -5.91
C GLN A 18 -18.86 1.48 -7.20
N GLY A 19 -19.65 2.53 -7.36
CA GLY A 19 -20.57 2.71 -8.48
C GLY A 19 -22.01 2.38 -8.07
N ALA A 20 -22.96 2.80 -8.90
CA ALA A 20 -24.39 2.66 -8.61
C ALA A 20 -24.81 1.19 -8.48
N ALA A 21 -24.14 0.27 -9.15
CA ALA A 21 -24.37 -1.18 -9.11
C ALA A 21 -23.14 -1.97 -8.59
N CYS A 22 -22.18 -1.28 -7.94
CA CYS A 22 -20.92 -1.89 -7.47
C CYS A 22 -20.10 -2.53 -8.60
N GLU A 23 -20.11 -1.89 -9.76
CA GLU A 23 -19.50 -2.34 -11.01
C GLU A 23 -18.09 -1.78 -11.23
N LYS A 24 -17.71 -0.74 -10.48
CA LYS A 24 -16.41 -0.08 -10.61
C LYS A 24 -15.51 -0.44 -9.44
N PRO A 25 -14.21 -0.68 -9.67
CA PRO A 25 -13.25 -0.76 -8.56
C PRO A 25 -13.07 0.61 -7.91
N CYS A 26 -12.53 0.63 -6.68
CA CYS A 26 -12.12 1.90 -6.07
C CYS A 26 -11.10 2.63 -6.93
N ASP A 27 -11.23 3.95 -6.97
CA ASP A 27 -10.22 4.83 -7.52
C ASP A 27 -8.95 4.79 -6.67
N ALA A 28 -7.83 5.16 -7.28
CA ALA A 28 -6.54 5.19 -6.59
C ALA A 28 -6.61 6.11 -5.36
N GLY A 29 -6.16 5.60 -4.22
CA GLY A 29 -6.19 6.32 -2.94
C GLY A 29 -7.44 6.09 -2.10
N TYR A 30 -8.37 5.23 -2.54
CA TYR A 30 -9.55 4.83 -1.75
C TYR A 30 -9.64 3.33 -1.54
N PHE A 31 -10.28 2.93 -0.45
CA PHE A 31 -10.45 1.53 -0.08
C PHE A 31 -11.71 1.30 0.76
N GLY A 32 -11.99 0.02 1.02
CA GLY A 32 -13.10 -0.38 1.88
C GLY A 32 -14.43 -0.48 1.13
N PRO A 33 -15.54 -0.75 1.83
CA PRO A 33 -16.87 -0.81 1.22
C PRO A 33 -17.25 0.56 0.65
N ASN A 34 -17.87 0.57 -0.53
CA ASN A 34 -18.21 1.79 -1.27
C ASN A 34 -17.02 2.75 -1.53
N CYS A 35 -15.78 2.31 -1.27
CA CYS A 35 -14.57 3.13 -1.37
C CYS A 35 -14.62 4.42 -0.52
N GLU A 36 -15.36 4.41 0.59
CA GLU A 36 -15.55 5.59 1.45
C GLU A 36 -14.32 5.91 2.31
N SER A 37 -13.36 4.99 2.43
CA SER A 37 -12.14 5.20 3.21
C SER A 37 -10.99 5.67 2.33
N LYS A 38 -10.31 6.75 2.72
CA LYS A 38 -9.12 7.26 2.02
C LYS A 38 -7.85 6.64 2.58
N CYS A 39 -6.94 6.25 1.68
CA CYS A 39 -5.64 5.72 2.06
C CYS A 39 -4.76 6.81 2.66
N ASN A 40 -4.15 6.50 3.81
CA ASN A 40 -3.20 7.37 4.49
C ASN A 40 -1.78 6.84 4.25
N CYS A 41 -1.22 7.17 3.08
CA CYS A 41 0.09 6.73 2.63
C CYS A 41 0.92 7.93 2.17
N HIS A 42 2.19 8.01 2.57
CA HIS A 42 3.13 9.06 2.14
C HIS A 42 4.02 8.56 0.99
N ASN A 43 5.10 7.84 1.30
CA ASN A 43 6.05 7.34 0.29
C ASN A 43 5.59 6.00 -0.31
N SER A 44 4.42 6.04 -0.96
CA SER A 44 3.77 4.85 -1.52
C SER A 44 3.46 5.02 -3.00
N THR A 45 3.38 3.91 -3.72
CA THR A 45 2.92 3.91 -5.12
C THR A 45 1.40 3.87 -5.19
N SER A 46 0.76 3.13 -4.28
CA SER A 46 -0.70 3.01 -4.16
C SER A 46 -1.05 2.31 -2.84
N CYS A 47 -2.32 2.03 -2.62
CA CYS A 47 -2.84 1.22 -1.52
C CYS A 47 -3.77 0.12 -2.02
N ASP A 48 -3.88 -0.95 -1.24
CA ASP A 48 -4.82 -2.03 -1.46
C ASP A 48 -6.25 -1.50 -1.34
N ARG A 49 -7.02 -1.56 -2.44
CA ARG A 49 -8.42 -1.09 -2.49
C ARG A 49 -9.37 -1.82 -1.54
N ILE A 50 -9.02 -3.01 -1.07
CA ILE A 50 -9.84 -3.80 -0.15
C ILE A 50 -9.50 -3.43 1.29
N LYS A 51 -8.22 -3.51 1.65
CA LYS A 51 -7.75 -3.41 3.05
C LYS A 51 -7.16 -2.05 3.42
N GLY A 52 -6.89 -1.18 2.45
CA GLY A 52 -6.21 0.11 2.66
C GLY A 52 -4.73 -0.01 2.99
N LYS A 53 -4.12 -1.18 2.78
CA LYS A 53 -2.70 -1.40 3.07
C LYS A 53 -1.85 -0.67 2.02
N CYS A 54 -0.98 0.23 2.47
CA CYS A 54 -0.08 0.95 1.58
C CYS A 54 0.95 0.01 0.94
N ILE A 55 1.23 0.26 -0.33
CA ILE A 55 2.31 -0.37 -1.09
C ILE A 55 3.48 0.61 -1.10
N CYS A 56 4.42 0.41 -0.19
CA CYS A 56 5.53 1.33 0.00
C CYS A 56 6.52 1.29 -1.16
N GLN A 57 7.03 2.46 -1.51
CA GLN A 57 8.17 2.58 -2.41
C GLN A 57 9.41 1.94 -1.80
N ALA A 58 10.42 1.68 -2.64
CA ALA A 58 11.68 1.14 -2.16
C ALA A 58 12.34 2.10 -1.17
N GLY A 59 12.91 1.55 -0.09
CA GLY A 59 13.50 2.34 1.00
C GLY A 59 12.54 2.70 2.14
N TYR A 60 11.24 2.44 1.99
CA TYR A 60 10.21 2.78 2.97
C TYR A 60 9.41 1.57 3.44
N ARG A 61 8.93 1.64 4.68
CA ARG A 61 8.10 0.64 5.38
C ARG A 61 7.11 1.31 6.32
N GLY A 62 6.35 0.49 7.02
CA GLY A 62 5.32 0.93 7.96
C GLY A 62 3.94 0.91 7.32
N ARG A 63 2.89 1.14 8.13
CA ARG A 63 1.52 1.12 7.65
C ARG A 63 1.25 2.24 6.64
N GLY A 64 1.84 3.42 6.84
CA GLY A 64 1.69 4.60 5.98
C GLY A 64 2.90 4.91 5.11
N CYS A 65 3.90 4.02 5.03
CA CYS A 65 5.16 4.26 4.31
C CYS A 65 5.90 5.52 4.80
N ASP A 66 5.86 5.72 6.11
CA ASP A 66 6.39 6.86 6.87
C ASP A 66 7.75 6.57 7.50
N LYS A 67 8.21 5.30 7.46
CA LYS A 67 9.46 4.86 8.10
C LYS A 67 10.45 4.39 7.06
N PHE A 68 11.72 4.73 7.22
CA PHE A 68 12.81 4.17 6.42
C PHE A 68 13.06 2.70 6.76
N CYS A 69 13.69 1.98 5.82
CA CYS A 69 14.20 0.63 6.09
C CYS A 69 15.12 0.60 7.29
N LEU A 70 15.06 -0.51 8.04
CA LEU A 70 16.03 -0.79 9.09
C LEU A 70 17.38 -1.15 8.46
N LYS A 71 18.47 -0.96 9.22
CA LYS A 71 19.80 -1.41 8.79
C LYS A 71 19.74 -2.89 8.40
N GLY A 72 20.30 -3.22 7.25
CA GLY A 72 20.31 -4.58 6.71
C GLY A 72 19.10 -4.95 5.84
N PHE A 73 18.17 -4.02 5.59
CA PHE A 73 17.03 -4.25 4.68
C PHE A 73 16.94 -3.20 3.58
N PHE A 74 16.45 -3.61 2.41
CA PHE A 74 16.23 -2.73 1.27
C PHE A 74 15.00 -3.12 0.46
N GLY A 75 14.73 -2.36 -0.60
CA GLY A 75 13.68 -2.67 -1.58
C GLY A 75 12.29 -2.25 -1.13
N LYS A 76 11.27 -2.68 -1.87
CA LYS A 76 9.86 -2.27 -1.64
C LYS A 76 9.35 -2.83 -0.31
N GLY A 77 8.88 -1.95 0.57
CA GLY A 77 8.43 -2.38 1.90
C GLY A 77 9.54 -2.94 2.78
N CYS A 78 10.82 -2.79 2.40
CA CYS A 78 11.99 -3.31 3.11
C CYS A 78 11.95 -4.83 3.32
N GLN A 79 11.48 -5.57 2.31
CA GLN A 79 11.30 -7.02 2.38
C GLN A 79 12.54 -7.82 1.96
N GLU A 80 13.57 -7.13 1.46
CA GLU A 80 14.82 -7.75 0.99
C GLU A 80 15.94 -7.52 2.01
N ILE A 81 16.83 -8.51 2.17
CA ILE A 81 17.97 -8.45 3.09
C ILE A 81 19.21 -8.00 2.33
N CYS A 82 19.92 -7.00 2.84
CA CYS A 82 21.13 -6.48 2.24
C CYS A 82 22.22 -7.55 2.09
N PRO A 83 22.86 -7.68 0.92
CA PRO A 83 23.92 -8.66 0.68
C PRO A 83 25.29 -8.23 1.23
N CYS A 84 25.36 -7.07 1.90
CA CYS A 84 26.59 -6.43 2.33
C CYS A 84 27.31 -7.25 3.42
N LYS A 85 28.63 -7.38 3.30
CA LYS A 85 29.51 -8.03 4.28
C LYS A 85 30.30 -6.99 5.06
N ASN A 86 30.92 -7.40 6.16
CA ASN A 86 31.80 -6.56 7.00
C ASN A 86 31.15 -5.24 7.44
N ASP A 87 29.86 -5.28 7.79
CA ASP A 87 29.09 -4.10 8.23
C ASP A 87 29.03 -2.92 7.23
N ALA A 88 29.34 -3.17 5.95
CA ALA A 88 29.28 -2.14 4.91
C ALA A 88 27.90 -1.47 4.84
N LEU A 89 27.90 -0.18 4.49
CA LEU A 89 26.69 0.62 4.39
C LEU A 89 25.83 0.11 3.24
N CYS A 90 24.55 -0.17 3.52
CA CYS A 90 23.59 -0.64 2.52
C CYS A 90 22.61 0.47 2.16
N GLU A 91 22.48 0.75 0.87
CA GLU A 91 21.48 1.67 0.36
C GLU A 91 20.08 1.06 0.46
N PRO A 92 19.13 1.68 1.17
CA PRO A 92 17.82 1.07 1.47
C PRO A 92 16.89 0.99 0.24
N VAL A 93 17.18 1.71 -0.84
CA VAL A 93 16.39 1.68 -2.08
C VAL A 93 16.81 0.50 -2.97
N THR A 94 18.11 0.36 -3.22
CA THR A 94 18.63 -0.56 -4.23
C THR A 94 19.36 -1.77 -3.66
N GLY A 95 19.75 -1.73 -2.39
CA GLY A 95 20.59 -2.76 -1.75
C GLY A 95 22.08 -2.63 -2.07
N LYS A 96 22.51 -1.56 -2.77
CA LYS A 96 23.92 -1.32 -3.07
C LYS A 96 24.73 -1.15 -1.79
N CYS A 97 25.88 -1.83 -1.75
CA CYS A 97 26.81 -1.75 -0.64
C CYS A 97 27.89 -0.72 -0.95
N THR A 98 28.21 0.14 0.01
CA THR A 98 29.34 1.06 -0.06
C THR A 98 30.34 0.67 1.01
N CYS A 99 31.58 0.41 0.60
CA CYS A 99 32.69 0.16 1.52
C CYS A 99 32.97 1.44 2.32
N GLN A 100 33.24 1.28 3.61
CA GLN A 100 33.84 2.33 4.45
C GLN A 100 35.36 2.18 4.47
#